data_AF-A0A528AHW6-F1
#
_entry.id   AF-A0A528AHW6-F1
#
_cell.length_a   1.000
_cell.length_b   1.000
_cell.length_c   1.000
_cell.angle_alpha   90.00
_cell.angle_beta   90.00
_cell.angle_gamma   90.00
#
_symmetry.space_group_name_H-M   'P 1'
#
loop_
_entity.id
_entity.type
_entity.pdbx_description
1 polymer ?
#
loop_
_entity_poly.entity_id
_entity_poly.type
_entity_poly.pdbx_seq_one_letter_code
_entity_poly.pdbx_strand_id
1 'polypeptide(L)' 'KPVERGRILRRAADILRARNADLARIETLDTGKAIQETLVADAPSAADCLEYFGGAVAAFNGESIDLGGPFA' A
#
# COMPACT_ATOMS: atom_id res chain seq x y z
N LYS A 1 -8.12 4.77 -14.31
CA LYS A 1 -9.09 3.69 -13.95
C LYS A 1 -8.63 2.98 -12.66
N PRO A 2 -9.53 2.42 -11.83
CA PRO A 2 -9.15 1.76 -10.56
C PRO A 2 -8.03 0.72 -10.72
N VAL A 3 -8.13 -0.16 -11.72
CA VAL A 3 -7.12 -1.18 -12.02
C VAL A 3 -5.73 -0.58 -12.29
N GLU A 4 -5.64 0.55 -13.00
CA GLU A 4 -4.35 1.21 -13.28
C GLU A 4 -3.73 1.76 -12.01
N ARG A 5 -4.54 2.31 -11.10
CA ARG A 5 -4.07 2.76 -9.78
C ARG A 5 -3.53 1.59 -8.96
N GLY A 6 -4.22 0.45 -8.98
CA GLY A 6 -3.77 -0.75 -8.29
C GLY A 6 -2.42 -1.25 -8.81
N ARG A 7 -2.22 -1.23 -10.13
CA ARG A 7 -0.92 -1.55 -10.76
C ARG A 7 0.21 -0.62 -10.35
N ILE A 8 -0.06 0.68 -10.19
CA ILE A 8 0.92 1.66 -9.71
C ILE A 8 1.34 1.34 -8.28
N LEU A 9 0.39 1.08 -7.38
CA LEU A 9 0.69 0.75 -5.98
C LEU A 9 1.48 -0.56 -5.86
N ARG A 10 1.10 -1.60 -6.63
CA ARG A 10 1.84 -2.86 -6.65
C ARG A 10 3.27 -2.68 -7.16
N ARG A 11 3.48 -1.89 -8.22
CA ARG A 11 4.82 -1.55 -8.70
C ARG A 11 5.64 -0.79 -7.64
N ALA A 12 5.02 0.09 -6.87
CA ALA A 12 5.70 0.78 -5.78
C ALA A 12 6.14 -0.19 -4.67
N ALA A 13 5.28 -1.16 -4.30
CA ALA A 13 5.63 -2.22 -3.36
C ALA A 13 6.84 -3.05 -3.85
N ASP A 14 6.87 -3.41 -5.14
CA ASP A 14 7.99 -4.15 -5.74
C ASP A 14 9.32 -3.37 -5.66
N ILE A 15 9.26 -2.05 -5.91
CA ILE A 15 10.44 -1.17 -5.79
C ILE A 15 10.95 -1.10 -4.35
N LEU A 16 10.05 -0.96 -3.37
CA LEU A 16 10.43 -0.95 -1.95
C LEU A 16 11.13 -2.25 -1.55
N ARG A 17 10.60 -3.41 -1.95
CA ARG A 17 11.23 -4.71 -1.66
C ARG A 17 12.59 -4.85 -2.33
N ALA A 18 12.70 -4.46 -3.60
CA ALA A 18 13.96 -4.51 -4.34
C ALA A 18 15.05 -3.58 -3.78
N ARG A 19 14.65 -2.48 -3.14
CA ARG A 19 15.56 -1.48 -2.55
C ARG A 19 15.67 -1.54 -1.03
N ASN A 20 15.10 -2.55 -0.39
CA ASN A 20 14.96 -2.61 1.08
C ASN A 20 16.29 -2.35 1.81
N ALA A 21 17.37 -3.02 1.40
CA ALA A 21 18.67 -2.86 2.05
C ALA A 21 19.24 -1.43 1.98
N ASP A 22 18.99 -0.71 0.89
CA ASP A 22 19.44 0.69 0.76
C ASP A 22 18.57 1.62 1.59
N LEU A 23 17.25 1.43 1.53
CA LEU A 23 16.28 2.22 2.28
C LEU A 23 16.48 2.05 3.79
N ALA A 24 16.71 0.82 4.27
CA ALA A 24 16.97 0.54 5.67
C ALA A 24 18.23 1.24 6.19
N ARG A 25 19.31 1.32 5.39
CA ARG A 25 20.51 2.09 5.75
C ARG A 25 20.22 3.57 5.88
N ILE A 26 19.47 4.14 4.94
CA ILE A 26 19.08 5.56 4.97
C ILE A 26 18.22 5.83 6.21
N GLU A 27 17.19 5.02 6.44
CA GLU A 27 16.27 5.14 7.58
C GLU A 27 17.01 5.01 8.92
N THR A 28 17.96 4.07 9.04
CA THR A 28 18.81 3.93 10.23
C THR A 28 19.65 5.18 10.48
N LEU A 29 20.23 5.77 9.43
CA LEU A 29 21.03 7.00 9.56
C LEU A 29 20.18 8.22 9.92
N ASP A 30 18.96 8.29 9.40
CA ASP A 30 18.04 9.41 9.62
C ASP A 30 17.37 9.37 11.01
N THR A 31 17.00 8.17 11.47
CA THR A 31 16.18 8.00 12.68
C THR A 31 16.95 7.42 13.89
N GLY A 32 18.12 6.82 13.66
CA GLY A 32 18.90 6.14 14.71
C GLY A 32 18.38 4.75 15.09
N LYS A 33 17.34 4.23 14.41
CA LYS A 33 16.86 2.84 14.61
C LYS A 33 17.94 1.82 14.29
N ALA A 34 17.97 0.71 15.03
CA ALA A 34 18.88 -0.40 14.74
C ALA A 34 18.63 -0.95 13.32
N ILE A 35 19.69 -1.28 12.59
CA ILE A 35 19.58 -1.76 11.20
C ILE A 35 18.72 -3.02 11.08
N GLN A 36 18.69 -3.86 12.12
CA GLN A 36 17.83 -5.05 12.15
C GLN A 36 16.34 -4.69 12.16
N GLU A 37 15.96 -3.57 12.78
CA GLU A 37 14.58 -3.08 12.83
C GLU A 37 14.19 -2.51 11.45
N THR A 38 15.01 -1.61 10.91
CA THR A 38 14.70 -0.93 9.64
C THR A 38 14.67 -1.88 8.43
N LEU A 39 15.44 -2.97 8.48
CA LEU A 39 15.42 -4.03 7.46
C LEU A 39 14.11 -4.83 7.42
N VAL A 40 13.40 -4.95 8.54
CA VAL A 40 12.23 -5.84 8.65
C VAL A 40 10.92 -5.09 8.81
N ALA A 41 10.96 -3.87 9.34
CA ALA A 41 9.77 -3.08 9.64
C ALA A 41 9.45 -2.10 8.52
N ASP A 42 10.29 -1.08 8.28
CA ASP A 42 9.89 0.11 7.54
C ASP A 42 9.52 -0.16 6.08
N ALA A 43 10.49 -0.51 5.22
CA ALA A 43 10.20 -0.74 3.80
C ALA A 43 9.31 -1.99 3.55
N PRO A 44 9.47 -3.11 4.28
CA PRO A 44 8.60 -4.27 4.12
C PRO A 44 7.14 -3.98 4.48
N SER A 45 6.86 -3.34 5.63
CA SER A 45 5.48 -3.04 6.03
C SER A 45 4.82 -2.01 5.10
N ALA A 46 5.59 -1.04 4.60
CA ALA A 46 5.12 -0.10 3.58
C ALA A 46 4.78 -0.83 2.27
N ALA A 47 5.61 -1.78 1.84
CA ALA A 47 5.32 -2.61 0.66
C ALA A 47 4.04 -3.43 0.84
N ASP A 48 3.86 -4.06 2.01
CA ASP A 48 2.67 -4.85 2.32
C ASP A 48 1.39 -3.99 2.31
N CYS A 49 1.45 -2.79 2.89
CA CYS A 49 0.34 -1.83 2.84
C CYS A 49 -0.02 -1.44 1.40
N LEU A 50 0.98 -1.07 0.59
CA LEU A 50 0.77 -0.70 -0.81
C LEU A 50 0.20 -1.86 -1.62
N GLU A 51 0.66 -3.07 -1.37
CA GLU A 51 0.17 -4.27 -2.02
C GLU A 51 -1.29 -4.56 -1.68
N TYR A 52 -1.65 -4.49 -0.40
CA TYR A 52 -3.01 -4.68 0.09
C TYR A 52 -3.98 -3.66 -0.55
N PHE A 53 -3.67 -2.37 -0.43
CA PHE A 53 -4.52 -1.32 -0.99
C PHE A 53 -4.53 -1.34 -2.53
N GLY A 54 -3.44 -1.76 -3.16
CA GLY A 54 -3.37 -1.98 -4.61
C GLY A 54 -4.34 -3.04 -5.10
N GLY A 55 -4.56 -4.12 -4.32
CA GLY A 55 -5.58 -5.12 -4.60
C GLY A 55 -7.00 -4.64 -4.29
N ALA A 56 -7.18 -3.94 -3.17
CA ALA A 56 -8.50 -3.48 -2.72
C ALA A 56 -9.13 -2.43 -3.63
N VAL A 57 -8.33 -1.64 -4.36
CA VAL A 57 -8.81 -0.48 -5.14
C VAL A 57 -9.84 -0.84 -6.22
N ALA A 58 -9.78 -2.06 -6.77
CA ALA A 58 -10.73 -2.53 -7.79
C ALA A 58 -12.03 -3.10 -7.19
N ALA A 59 -12.01 -3.45 -5.90
CA ALA A 59 -13.17 -3.96 -5.18
C ALA A 59 -14.03 -2.85 -4.55
N PHE A 60 -13.51 -1.62 -4.50
CA PHE A 60 -14.22 -0.49 -3.92
C PHE A 60 -15.33 0.00 -4.87
N ASN A 61 -16.56 -0.40 -4.57
CA ASN A 61 -17.76 -0.03 -5.31
C ASN A 61 -18.76 0.66 -4.39
N GLY A 62 -19.61 1.52 -4.96
CA GLY A 62 -20.77 2.06 -4.26
C GLY A 62 -21.94 1.07 -4.28
N GLU A 63 -22.92 1.33 -3.42
CA GLU A 63 -24.19 0.61 -3.41
C GLU A 63 -25.28 1.50 -3.99
N SER A 64 -26.23 0.89 -4.70
CA SER A 64 -27.48 1.54 -5.10
C SER A 64 -28.59 0.90 -4.30
N ILE A 65 -29.31 1.72 -3.54
CA ILE A 65 -30.46 1.29 -2.75
C ILE A 65 -31.69 1.87 -3.42
N ASP A 66 -32.60 1.00 -3.86
CA ASP A 66 -33.93 1.41 -4.30
C ASP A 66 -34.78 1.71 -3.06
N LEU A 67 -35.14 2.99 -2.89
CA LEU A 67 -35.97 3.44 -1.77
C LEU A 67 -37.46 3.20 -2.03
N GLY A 68 -37.84 2.75 -3.23
CA GLY A 68 -39.23 2.60 -3.64
C GLY A 68 -39.83 3.85 -4.30
N GLY A 69 -41.10 3.75 -4.71
CA GLY A 69 -41.86 4.83 -5.34
C GLY A 69 -42.34 5.91 -4.35
N PRO A 70 -43.14 6.90 -4.80
CA PRO A 70 -43.41 8.16 -4.09
C PRO A 70 -44.03 8.08 -2.68
N PHE A 71 -44.32 6.89 -2.16
CA PHE A 71 -45.01 6.66 -0.88
C PHE A 71 -44.38 5.53 -0.03
N ALA A 72 -43.11 5.20 -0.24
CA ALA A 72 -42.33 4.33 0.66
C ALA A 72 -41.74 5.11 1.84
#